data_AF-A0A0B1U199-F1
#
_entry.id   AF-A0A0B1U199-F1
#
_cell.length_a   1.000
_cell.length_b   1.000
_cell.length_c   1.000
_cell.angle_alpha   90.00
_cell.angle_beta   90.00
_cell.angle_gamma   90.00
#
_symmetry.space_group_name_H-M   'P 1'
#
loop_
_entity.id
_entity.type
_entity.pdbx_description
1 polymer ?
#
loop_
_entity_poly.entity_id
_entity_poly.type
_entity_poly.pdbx_seq_one_letter_code
_entity_poly.pdbx_strand_id
1 'polypeptide(L)'
;MAVSADTRPIAVIQTQRMGDLILTYPLLLWLARSHPGQAVTVVAEASFAGSLSAISPTAEYVPLERARERLCGREHSLVVNLGIRPEAARLAGEIPAETRLGPVADPAGVVRVRGDWQLYRASVVHLNRHSRFHWAEFNALDLVPAGLIAQTTWPAPRQGGPGRRTVGLFLGASQPEKRPGPAFFAVLARELARRGLVPVLLGGPEEVDLGTEAARLAGVPVSNLCGRLGLKELAMMGQRMDLLVTPDTGPMHLAAWTGWRVLNVSVGPVSPHETGPYQPGHFILRPQLSCRNCWSCFRESVVCRDRLDPARVAYVAARLARGEDARLAGANIPGFELLRTAMDAYGLRRLEPLSPTVGAGPDARELVGEFWRAAFGHFFGLWEADLPRGAAAALAGGHPALHRALSRGLARLGGALGREVRRGSIPDASFAAAFAPGIRPLAGYLERLLQNSDSDRTSRLACLTLLERTAGLFAG
;
A
#
# COMPACT_ATOMS: atom_id res chain seq x y z
N MET A 1 -30.59 -28.04 12.47
CA MET A 1 -30.81 -27.77 11.03
C MET A 1 -29.46 -27.41 10.44
N ALA A 2 -28.94 -28.23 9.52
CA ALA A 2 -27.71 -27.89 8.82
C ALA A 2 -27.99 -26.63 7.99
N VAL A 3 -27.30 -25.53 8.31
CA VAL A 3 -27.31 -24.33 7.45
C VAL A 3 -26.73 -24.80 6.11
N SER A 4 -27.55 -24.78 5.06
CA SER A 4 -27.08 -25.05 3.70
C SER A 4 -25.92 -24.10 3.43
N ALA A 5 -24.74 -24.65 3.11
CA ALA A 5 -23.59 -23.83 2.76
C ALA A 5 -23.96 -22.99 1.53
N ASP A 6 -23.82 -21.67 1.62
CA ASP A 6 -24.09 -20.78 0.50
C ASP A 6 -23.08 -21.06 -0.62
N THR A 7 -23.59 -21.50 -1.77
CA THR A 7 -22.79 -21.84 -2.96
C THR A 7 -22.76 -20.71 -3.99
N ARG A 8 -23.43 -19.57 -3.73
CA ARG A 8 -23.40 -18.44 -4.68
C ARG A 8 -21.96 -17.94 -4.83
N PRO A 9 -21.54 -17.59 -6.06
CA PRO A 9 -20.18 -17.14 -6.35
C PRO A 9 -19.88 -15.75 -5.81
N ILE A 10 -18.58 -15.43 -5.76
CA ILE A 10 -18.05 -14.12 -5.36
C ILE A 10 -17.42 -13.46 -6.58
N ALA A 11 -17.67 -12.16 -6.76
CA ALA A 11 -17.00 -11.35 -7.76
C ALA A 11 -16.09 -10.30 -7.11
N VAL A 12 -14.85 -10.18 -7.60
CA VAL A 12 -13.89 -9.14 -7.19
C VAL A 12 -13.53 -8.32 -8.41
N ILE A 13 -13.73 -7.00 -8.36
CA ILE A 13 -13.45 -6.09 -9.47
C ILE A 13 -12.16 -5.32 -9.16
N GLN A 14 -11.10 -5.59 -9.92
CA GLN A 14 -9.80 -4.92 -9.81
C GLN A 14 -9.24 -4.61 -11.21
N THR A 15 -9.63 -3.45 -11.73
CA THR A 15 -9.32 -3.00 -13.10
C THR A 15 -8.20 -1.97 -13.15
N GLN A 16 -7.35 -1.93 -12.11
CA GLN A 16 -6.21 -1.02 -12.04
C GLN A 16 -4.93 -1.67 -12.58
N ARG A 17 -3.76 -1.21 -12.09
CA ARG A 17 -2.46 -1.64 -12.59
C ARG A 17 -2.12 -3.03 -12.05
N MET A 18 -1.12 -3.66 -12.67
CA MET A 18 -0.61 -4.96 -12.27
C MET A 18 -0.30 -5.09 -10.77
N GLY A 19 0.28 -4.04 -10.16
CA GLY A 19 0.58 -4.03 -8.73
C GLY A 19 -0.68 -4.19 -7.87
N ASP A 20 -1.73 -3.42 -8.18
CA ASP A 20 -3.01 -3.47 -7.47
C ASP A 20 -3.67 -4.84 -7.58
N LEU A 21 -3.54 -5.50 -8.73
CA LEU A 21 -4.04 -6.87 -8.93
C LEU A 21 -3.32 -7.88 -8.03
N ILE A 22 -1.98 -7.79 -7.91
CA ILE A 22 -1.21 -8.67 -7.02
C ILE A 22 -1.53 -8.37 -5.56
N LEU A 23 -1.79 -7.10 -5.20
CA LEU A 23 -2.22 -6.72 -3.86
C LEU A 23 -3.64 -7.23 -3.52
N THR A 24 -4.40 -7.73 -4.49
CA THR A 24 -5.65 -8.45 -4.25
C THR A 24 -5.43 -9.91 -3.87
N TYR A 25 -4.25 -10.51 -4.08
CA TYR A 25 -4.04 -11.94 -3.82
C TYR A 25 -4.19 -12.36 -2.34
N PRO A 26 -3.76 -11.56 -1.34
CA PRO A 26 -4.10 -11.84 0.05
C PRO A 26 -5.60 -11.98 0.30
N LEU A 27 -6.42 -11.10 -0.30
CA LEU A 27 -7.87 -11.20 -0.24
C LEU A 27 -8.37 -12.53 -0.83
N LEU A 28 -7.87 -12.95 -1.99
CA LEU A 28 -8.29 -14.21 -2.60
C LEU A 28 -8.00 -15.42 -1.70
N LEU A 29 -6.83 -15.44 -1.03
CA LEU A 29 -6.49 -16.48 -0.06
C LEU A 29 -7.42 -16.46 1.18
N TRP A 30 -7.85 -15.28 1.62
CA TRP A 30 -8.79 -15.17 2.73
C TRP A 30 -10.21 -15.55 2.33
N LEU A 31 -10.67 -15.16 1.15
CA LEU A 31 -11.98 -15.56 0.60
C LEU A 31 -12.09 -17.09 0.49
N ALA A 32 -11.05 -17.75 -0.01
CA ALA A 32 -11.02 -19.21 -0.08
C ALA A 32 -11.15 -19.90 1.29
N ARG A 33 -10.72 -19.24 2.38
CA ARG A 33 -10.83 -19.75 3.75
C ARG A 33 -12.15 -19.39 4.43
N SER A 34 -12.65 -18.17 4.23
CA SER A 34 -13.88 -17.70 4.87
C SER A 34 -15.15 -18.12 4.12
N HIS A 35 -15.05 -18.42 2.83
CA HIS A 35 -16.15 -18.86 1.96
C HIS A 35 -15.80 -20.16 1.23
N PRO A 36 -15.55 -21.27 1.95
CA PRO A 36 -15.11 -22.51 1.34
C PRO A 36 -16.16 -23.04 0.35
N GLY A 37 -15.70 -23.37 -0.87
CA GLY A 37 -16.55 -23.91 -1.94
C GLY A 37 -17.23 -22.86 -2.82
N GLN A 38 -17.18 -21.57 -2.49
CA GLN A 38 -17.66 -20.51 -3.38
C GLN A 38 -16.63 -20.23 -4.47
N ALA A 39 -17.08 -20.22 -5.74
CA ALA A 39 -16.23 -19.85 -6.85
C ALA A 39 -15.95 -18.33 -6.82
N VAL A 40 -14.68 -17.95 -6.97
CA VAL A 40 -14.25 -16.54 -7.01
C VAL A 40 -13.91 -16.17 -8.45
N THR A 41 -14.56 -15.12 -8.97
CA THR A 41 -14.22 -14.53 -10.27
C THR A 41 -13.61 -13.14 -10.06
N VAL A 42 -12.45 -12.90 -10.65
CA VAL A 42 -11.74 -11.61 -10.61
C VAL A 42 -11.86 -10.93 -11.96
N VAL A 43 -12.45 -9.73 -11.97
CA VAL A 43 -12.48 -8.86 -13.15
C VAL A 43 -11.19 -8.04 -13.17
N ALA A 44 -10.38 -8.21 -14.20
CA ALA A 44 -9.07 -7.56 -14.34
C ALA A 44 -8.75 -7.23 -15.81
N GLU A 45 -7.77 -6.36 -16.03
CA GLU A 45 -7.27 -6.05 -17.37
C GLU A 45 -6.70 -7.31 -18.06
N ALA A 46 -7.08 -7.52 -19.33
CA ALA A 46 -6.79 -8.76 -20.07
C ALA A 46 -5.28 -9.09 -20.16
N SER A 47 -4.44 -8.06 -20.27
CA SER A 47 -2.98 -8.17 -20.35
C SER A 47 -2.34 -8.78 -19.10
N PHE A 48 -2.96 -8.60 -17.93
CA PHE A 48 -2.45 -9.09 -16.65
C PHE A 48 -3.07 -10.43 -16.25
N ALA A 49 -4.36 -10.62 -16.53
CA ALA A 49 -5.13 -11.82 -16.22
C ALA A 49 -4.45 -13.11 -16.74
N GLY A 50 -4.01 -13.12 -18.00
CA GLY A 50 -3.40 -14.31 -18.61
C GLY A 50 -2.05 -14.67 -17.99
N SER A 51 -1.15 -13.70 -17.88
CA SER A 51 0.24 -13.94 -17.45
C SER A 51 0.38 -14.26 -15.96
N LEU A 52 -0.51 -13.72 -15.12
CA LEU A 52 -0.44 -13.89 -13.66
C LEU A 52 -1.29 -15.04 -13.13
N SER A 53 -2.19 -15.62 -13.95
CA SER A 53 -3.03 -16.75 -13.57
C SER A 53 -2.23 -17.92 -12.95
N ALA A 54 -1.03 -18.18 -13.46
CA ALA A 54 -0.16 -19.28 -13.00
C ALA A 54 0.41 -19.11 -11.58
N ILE A 55 0.42 -17.88 -11.05
CA ILE A 55 0.96 -17.55 -9.73
C ILE A 55 -0.09 -16.96 -8.79
N SER A 56 -1.29 -16.73 -9.30
CA SER A 56 -2.40 -16.23 -8.53
C SER A 56 -3.01 -17.34 -7.66
N PRO A 57 -3.59 -17.01 -6.50
CA PRO A 57 -4.56 -17.88 -5.85
C PRO A 57 -5.68 -18.32 -6.81
N THR A 58 -6.30 -19.46 -6.51
CA THR A 58 -7.39 -20.02 -7.34
C THR A 58 -8.55 -19.03 -7.50
N ALA A 59 -8.70 -18.52 -8.72
CA ALA A 59 -9.81 -17.67 -9.15
C ALA A 59 -9.97 -17.75 -10.67
N GLU A 60 -11.20 -17.53 -11.17
CA GLU A 60 -11.46 -17.31 -12.59
C GLU A 60 -11.14 -15.85 -12.93
N TYR A 61 -10.43 -15.59 -14.02
CA TYR A 61 -10.11 -14.23 -14.47
C TYR A 61 -10.90 -13.84 -15.71
N VAL A 62 -11.55 -12.68 -15.67
CA VAL A 62 -12.40 -12.19 -16.75
C VAL A 62 -12.03 -10.75 -17.11
N PRO A 63 -11.80 -10.42 -18.40
CA PRO A 63 -11.64 -9.04 -18.84
C PRO A 63 -12.89 -8.19 -18.56
N LEU A 64 -12.70 -6.89 -18.29
CA LEU A 64 -13.80 -5.96 -17.99
C LEU A 64 -14.89 -5.98 -19.08
N GLU A 65 -14.49 -6.10 -20.35
CA GLU A 65 -15.37 -6.10 -21.51
C GLU A 65 -16.32 -7.31 -21.54
N ARG A 66 -15.92 -8.42 -20.92
CA ARG A 66 -16.70 -9.67 -20.85
C ARG A 66 -17.37 -9.88 -19.49
N ALA A 67 -17.06 -9.03 -18.51
CA ALA A 67 -17.49 -9.23 -17.14
C ALA A 67 -19.02 -9.17 -16.99
N ARG A 68 -19.70 -8.28 -17.73
CA ARG A 68 -21.16 -8.16 -17.69
C ARG A 68 -21.86 -9.43 -18.16
N GLU A 69 -21.46 -9.96 -19.30
CA GLU A 69 -21.99 -11.22 -19.85
C GLU A 69 -21.76 -12.38 -18.86
N ARG A 70 -20.58 -12.42 -18.24
CA ARG A 70 -20.18 -13.53 -17.38
C ARG A 70 -20.81 -13.49 -15.98
N LEU A 71 -21.08 -12.30 -15.44
CA LEU A 71 -21.45 -12.12 -14.04
C LEU A 71 -22.90 -11.69 -13.84
N CYS A 72 -23.55 -11.00 -14.77
CA CYS A 72 -24.90 -10.48 -14.52
C CYS A 72 -26.02 -11.52 -14.70
N GLY A 73 -25.72 -12.71 -15.24
CA GLY A 73 -26.71 -13.78 -15.46
C GLY A 73 -27.02 -14.66 -14.25
N ARG A 74 -26.42 -14.41 -13.08
CA ARG A 74 -26.63 -15.19 -11.86
C ARG A 74 -26.45 -14.35 -10.60
N GLU A 75 -27.07 -14.77 -9.51
CA GLU A 75 -26.91 -14.13 -8.20
C GLU A 75 -25.56 -14.48 -7.55
N HIS A 76 -24.92 -13.50 -6.94
CA HIS A 76 -23.66 -13.60 -6.21
C HIS A 76 -23.90 -13.42 -4.70
N SER A 77 -23.14 -14.12 -3.87
CA SER A 77 -23.14 -13.86 -2.42
C SER A 77 -22.52 -12.49 -2.11
N LEU A 78 -21.44 -12.17 -2.83
CA LEU A 78 -20.62 -11.00 -2.58
C LEU A 78 -20.03 -10.42 -3.88
N VAL A 79 -20.10 -9.10 -4.00
CA VAL A 79 -19.34 -8.31 -4.98
C VAL A 79 -18.43 -7.33 -4.24
N VAL A 80 -17.12 -7.39 -4.51
CA VAL A 80 -16.14 -6.45 -3.95
C VAL A 80 -15.53 -5.63 -5.07
N ASN A 81 -15.87 -4.35 -5.14
CA ASN A 81 -15.24 -3.43 -6.08
C ASN A 81 -14.03 -2.73 -5.45
N LEU A 82 -12.83 -3.09 -5.89
CA LEU A 82 -11.56 -2.47 -5.49
C LEU A 82 -11.08 -1.43 -6.52
N GLY A 83 -11.79 -1.30 -7.64
CA GLY A 83 -11.52 -0.36 -8.72
C GLY A 83 -12.06 1.03 -8.42
N ILE A 84 -11.33 2.05 -8.90
CA ILE A 84 -11.72 3.46 -8.79
C ILE A 84 -12.39 4.01 -10.07
N ARG A 85 -12.45 3.19 -11.12
CA ARG A 85 -12.98 3.59 -12.43
C ARG A 85 -14.51 3.63 -12.39
N PRO A 86 -15.17 4.61 -13.04
CA PRO A 86 -16.62 4.66 -13.15
C PRO A 86 -17.22 3.38 -13.76
N GLU A 87 -16.54 2.77 -14.74
CA GLU A 87 -16.96 1.49 -15.34
C GLU A 87 -17.05 0.37 -14.30
N ALA A 88 -16.10 0.33 -13.37
CA ALA A 88 -16.06 -0.69 -12.32
C ALA A 88 -17.22 -0.50 -11.32
N ALA A 89 -17.51 0.75 -10.95
CA ALA A 89 -18.65 1.07 -10.08
C ALA A 89 -20.00 0.73 -10.73
N ARG A 90 -20.15 1.01 -12.05
CA ARG A 90 -21.33 0.59 -12.83
C ARG A 90 -21.49 -0.92 -12.85
N LEU A 91 -20.43 -1.65 -13.21
CA LEU A 91 -20.46 -3.11 -13.20
C LEU A 91 -20.83 -3.67 -11.83
N ALA A 92 -20.27 -3.13 -10.74
CA ALA A 92 -20.59 -3.55 -9.38
C ALA A 92 -22.08 -3.36 -9.01
N GLY A 93 -22.71 -2.31 -9.54
CA GLY A 93 -24.16 -2.06 -9.39
C GLY A 93 -25.02 -3.01 -10.21
N GLU A 94 -24.56 -3.38 -11.42
CA GLU A 94 -25.28 -4.25 -12.34
C GLU A 94 -25.26 -5.73 -11.94
N ILE A 95 -24.18 -6.22 -11.31
CA ILE A 95 -24.08 -7.62 -10.88
C ILE A 95 -25.12 -7.90 -9.78
N PRO A 96 -26.03 -8.88 -9.95
CA PRO A 96 -26.97 -9.28 -8.90
C PRO A 96 -26.19 -9.90 -7.73
N ALA A 97 -26.30 -9.29 -6.54
CA ALA A 97 -25.58 -9.73 -5.36
C ALA A 97 -26.32 -9.40 -4.07
N GLU A 98 -26.17 -10.24 -3.05
CA GLU A 98 -26.66 -9.96 -1.70
C GLU A 98 -25.87 -8.82 -1.04
N THR A 99 -24.53 -8.95 -1.03
CA THR A 99 -23.64 -7.95 -0.44
C THR A 99 -22.76 -7.29 -1.49
N ARG A 100 -22.59 -5.97 -1.38
CA ARG A 100 -21.67 -5.18 -2.22
C ARG A 100 -20.76 -4.31 -1.36
N LEU A 101 -19.46 -4.36 -1.63
CA LEU A 101 -18.44 -3.55 -0.97
C LEU A 101 -17.66 -2.72 -2.01
N GLY A 102 -17.17 -1.56 -1.59
CA GLY A 102 -16.47 -0.60 -2.45
C GLY A 102 -17.39 0.35 -3.20
N PRO A 103 -16.87 1.07 -4.21
CA PRO A 103 -17.67 1.98 -5.04
C PRO A 103 -18.73 1.22 -5.85
N VAL A 104 -19.99 1.61 -5.74
CA VAL A 104 -21.13 1.00 -6.45
C VAL A 104 -21.99 2.11 -7.03
N ALA A 105 -22.28 2.04 -8.33
CA ALA A 105 -23.22 2.96 -8.96
C ALA A 105 -24.65 2.45 -8.83
N ASP A 106 -25.60 3.34 -8.57
CA ASP A 106 -27.02 3.06 -8.69
C ASP A 106 -27.51 3.22 -10.16
N PRO A 107 -28.78 2.89 -10.47
CA PRO A 107 -29.33 3.06 -11.83
C PRO A 107 -29.32 4.50 -12.36
N ALA A 108 -29.25 5.51 -11.48
CA ALA A 108 -29.12 6.92 -11.86
C ALA A 108 -27.65 7.33 -12.09
N GLY A 109 -26.70 6.42 -11.86
CA GLY A 109 -25.26 6.65 -12.02
C GLY A 109 -24.59 7.26 -10.79
N VAL A 110 -25.29 7.41 -9.67
CA VAL A 110 -24.72 7.93 -8.43
C VAL A 110 -23.84 6.86 -7.79
N VAL A 111 -22.57 7.19 -7.56
CA VAL A 111 -21.60 6.25 -6.97
C VAL A 111 -21.55 6.43 -5.46
N ARG A 112 -21.71 5.32 -4.75
CA ARG A 112 -21.61 5.22 -3.28
C ARG A 112 -20.55 4.20 -2.90
N VAL A 113 -19.67 4.56 -1.96
CA VAL A 113 -18.68 3.65 -1.39
C VAL A 113 -19.31 2.90 -0.22
N ARG A 114 -19.34 1.57 -0.31
CA ARG A 114 -19.85 0.65 0.72
C ARG A 114 -18.69 0.05 1.52
N GLY A 115 -18.81 0.00 2.84
CA GLY A 115 -17.74 -0.45 3.76
C GLY A 115 -16.98 0.71 4.40
N ASP A 116 -16.71 0.60 5.69
CA ASP A 116 -16.03 1.62 6.48
C ASP A 116 -14.56 1.75 6.06
N TRP A 117 -13.88 0.62 5.82
CA TRP A 117 -12.50 0.62 5.36
C TRP A 117 -12.36 1.05 3.90
N GLN A 118 -13.32 0.72 3.02
CA GLN A 118 -13.35 1.28 1.67
C GLN A 118 -13.59 2.80 1.67
N LEU A 119 -14.45 3.30 2.56
CA LEU A 119 -14.67 4.73 2.69
C LEU A 119 -13.43 5.43 3.27
N TYR A 120 -12.78 4.82 4.26
CA TYR A 120 -11.50 5.29 4.78
C TYR A 120 -10.42 5.32 3.69
N ARG A 121 -10.29 4.23 2.93
CA ARG A 121 -9.44 4.12 1.76
C ARG A 121 -9.66 5.26 0.77
N ALA A 122 -10.91 5.58 0.44
CA ALA A 122 -11.25 6.70 -0.44
C ALA A 122 -10.90 8.06 0.17
N SER A 123 -11.04 8.20 1.49
CA SER A 123 -10.77 9.45 2.22
C SER A 123 -9.28 9.82 2.33
N VAL A 124 -8.39 8.84 2.27
CA VAL A 124 -6.93 9.07 2.36
C VAL A 124 -6.26 9.36 1.01
N VAL A 125 -6.99 9.27 -0.10
CA VAL A 125 -6.50 9.70 -1.42
C VAL A 125 -6.17 11.19 -1.36
N HIS A 126 -4.94 11.57 -1.74
CA HIS A 126 -4.35 12.92 -1.52
C HIS A 126 -4.11 13.33 -0.05
N LEU A 127 -4.57 12.55 0.93
CA LEU A 127 -4.47 12.82 2.37
C LEU A 127 -3.67 11.74 3.13
N ASN A 128 -2.91 10.91 2.41
CA ASN A 128 -2.27 9.68 2.88
C ASN A 128 -1.06 9.84 3.81
N ARG A 129 -0.62 11.07 4.08
CA ARG A 129 0.63 11.36 4.84
C ARG A 129 0.73 10.57 6.16
N HIS A 130 -0.39 10.40 6.84
CA HIS A 130 -0.50 9.73 8.14
C HIS A 130 -1.25 8.39 8.09
N SER A 131 -1.60 7.89 6.89
CA SER A 131 -2.11 6.53 6.76
C SER A 131 -1.00 5.51 7.05
N ARG A 132 -1.32 4.46 7.81
CA ARG A 132 -0.40 3.37 8.16
C ARG A 132 -1.00 1.99 7.89
N PHE A 133 -1.99 1.93 7.01
CA PHE A 133 -2.57 0.70 6.50
C PHE A 133 -2.09 0.45 5.07
N HIS A 134 -2.00 -0.82 4.71
CA HIS A 134 -1.65 -1.25 3.36
C HIS A 134 -2.86 -1.31 2.44
N TRP A 135 -2.68 -1.12 1.13
CA TRP A 135 -3.77 -1.37 0.18
C TRP A 135 -4.26 -2.82 0.19
N ALA A 136 -3.37 -3.79 0.39
CA ALA A 136 -3.77 -5.20 0.49
C ALA A 136 -4.65 -5.48 1.73
N GLU A 137 -4.48 -4.71 2.81
CA GLU A 137 -5.32 -4.81 4.01
C GLU A 137 -6.68 -4.17 3.74
N PHE A 138 -6.70 -2.98 3.13
CA PHE A 138 -7.96 -2.35 2.74
C PHE A 138 -8.80 -3.24 1.84
N ASN A 139 -8.20 -4.08 1.00
CA ASN A 139 -8.96 -5.03 0.18
C ASN A 139 -9.78 -6.04 1.02
N ALA A 140 -9.43 -6.25 2.29
CA ALA A 140 -9.96 -7.32 3.14
C ALA A 140 -10.66 -6.85 4.43
N LEU A 141 -10.29 -5.69 4.97
CA LEU A 141 -10.70 -5.29 6.33
C LEU A 141 -12.23 -5.12 6.52
N ASP A 142 -13.00 -4.87 5.45
CA ASP A 142 -14.46 -4.80 5.51
C ASP A 142 -15.16 -6.18 5.52
N LEU A 143 -14.45 -7.26 5.16
CA LEU A 143 -15.07 -8.55 4.82
C LEU A 143 -14.42 -9.76 5.47
N VAL A 144 -13.13 -9.69 5.80
CA VAL A 144 -12.40 -10.80 6.41
C VAL A 144 -12.35 -10.59 7.92
N PRO A 145 -12.77 -11.58 8.73
CA PRO A 145 -12.68 -11.47 10.19
C PRO A 145 -11.25 -11.15 10.64
N ALA A 146 -11.08 -10.16 11.53
CA ALA A 146 -9.78 -9.73 12.03
C ALA A 146 -8.95 -10.89 12.62
N GLY A 147 -9.61 -11.84 13.29
CA GLY A 147 -8.97 -13.04 13.82
C GLY A 147 -8.34 -13.93 12.73
N LEU A 148 -8.95 -14.01 11.55
CA LEU A 148 -8.39 -14.77 10.42
C LEU A 148 -7.16 -14.06 9.83
N ILE A 149 -7.21 -12.73 9.72
CA ILE A 149 -6.05 -11.92 9.30
C ILE A 149 -4.90 -12.11 10.30
N ALA A 150 -5.17 -11.99 11.60
CA ALA A 150 -4.18 -12.13 12.67
C ALA A 150 -3.49 -13.50 12.71
N GLN A 151 -4.23 -14.57 12.39
CA GLN A 151 -3.68 -15.94 12.35
C GLN A 151 -2.95 -16.27 11.04
N THR A 152 -2.94 -15.36 10.06
CA THR A 152 -2.33 -15.63 8.75
C THR A 152 -0.81 -15.56 8.84
N THR A 153 -0.16 -16.70 8.62
CA THR A 153 1.29 -16.79 8.49
C THR A 153 1.72 -16.64 7.03
N TRP A 154 2.70 -15.80 6.78
CA TRP A 154 3.31 -15.62 5.47
C TRP A 154 4.67 -16.31 5.40
N PRO A 155 4.99 -17.00 4.29
CA PRO A 155 6.31 -17.58 4.12
C PRO A 155 7.37 -16.47 4.08
N ALA A 156 8.51 -16.71 4.71
CA ALA A 156 9.65 -15.81 4.60
C ALA A 156 10.16 -15.77 3.14
N PRO A 157 10.60 -14.60 2.64
CA PRO A 157 11.23 -14.54 1.34
C PRO A 157 12.52 -15.37 1.34
N ARG A 158 12.87 -15.91 0.18
CA ARG A 158 14.11 -16.67 -0.01
C ARG A 158 15.29 -15.82 0.39
N GLN A 159 16.13 -16.35 1.26
CA GLN A 159 17.40 -15.72 1.62
C GLN A 159 18.46 -16.07 0.58
N GLY A 160 19.40 -15.15 0.36
CA GLY A 160 20.64 -15.48 -0.35
C GLY A 160 21.49 -16.45 0.48
N GLY A 161 22.57 -16.96 -0.10
CA GLY A 161 23.45 -17.91 0.58
C GLY A 161 24.85 -17.98 -0.03
N PRO A 162 25.79 -18.68 0.63
CA PRO A 162 27.16 -18.83 0.14
C PRO A 162 27.18 -19.39 -1.29
N GLY A 163 27.76 -18.64 -2.22
CA GLY A 163 27.86 -19.03 -3.64
C GLY A 163 26.82 -18.40 -4.57
N ARG A 164 25.73 -17.85 -4.04
CA ARG A 164 24.77 -17.08 -4.82
C ARG A 164 25.14 -15.59 -4.78
N ARG A 165 25.24 -14.96 -5.95
CA ARG A 165 25.82 -13.61 -6.11
C ARG A 165 24.98 -12.69 -6.98
N THR A 166 23.78 -13.09 -7.38
CA THR A 166 23.04 -12.39 -8.46
C THR A 166 22.02 -11.41 -7.88
N VAL A 167 22.16 -10.14 -8.26
CA VAL A 167 21.27 -9.05 -7.84
C VAL A 167 20.54 -8.51 -9.06
N GLY A 168 19.22 -8.68 -9.09
CA GLY A 168 18.38 -8.04 -10.10
C GLY A 168 18.21 -6.56 -9.78
N LEU A 169 18.43 -5.70 -10.76
CA LEU A 169 18.14 -4.26 -10.71
C LEU A 169 16.95 -4.03 -11.61
N PHE A 170 15.76 -3.80 -11.06
CA PHE A 170 14.60 -3.42 -11.88
C PHE A 170 14.59 -1.91 -12.07
N LEU A 171 14.67 -1.46 -13.32
CA LEU A 171 14.92 -0.06 -13.67
C LEU A 171 13.63 0.77 -13.71
N GLY A 172 12.53 0.12 -14.09
CA GLY A 172 11.26 0.78 -14.43
C GLY A 172 10.39 1.15 -13.23
N ALA A 173 9.55 2.15 -13.44
CA ALA A 173 8.46 2.55 -12.55
C ALA A 173 7.36 3.21 -13.38
N SER A 174 6.11 3.17 -12.89
CA SER A 174 4.96 3.74 -13.63
C SER A 174 5.04 5.25 -13.87
N GLN A 175 5.96 5.94 -13.19
CA GLN A 175 6.16 7.38 -13.22
C GLN A 175 7.67 7.66 -13.15
N PRO A 176 8.24 8.53 -14.02
CA PRO A 176 9.67 8.83 -14.04
C PRO A 176 10.22 9.36 -12.71
N GLU A 177 9.40 10.06 -11.91
CA GLU A 177 9.78 10.62 -10.62
C GLU A 177 10.05 9.53 -9.57
N LYS A 178 9.52 8.32 -9.77
CA LYS A 178 9.66 7.19 -8.84
C LYS A 178 10.92 6.36 -9.08
N ARG A 179 11.73 6.67 -10.11
CA ARG A 179 12.94 5.91 -10.44
C ARG A 179 14.16 6.81 -10.67
N PRO A 180 15.39 6.31 -10.40
CA PRO A 180 16.62 6.97 -10.80
C PRO A 180 16.85 6.96 -12.32
N GLY A 181 17.81 7.76 -12.77
CA GLY A 181 18.30 7.75 -14.16
C GLY A 181 19.38 6.69 -14.43
N PRO A 182 19.83 6.55 -15.69
CA PRO A 182 20.78 5.50 -16.09
C PRO A 182 22.14 5.62 -15.39
N ALA A 183 22.62 6.85 -15.16
CA ALA A 183 23.89 7.09 -14.47
C ALA A 183 23.91 6.52 -13.04
N PHE A 184 22.78 6.58 -12.33
CA PHE A 184 22.65 5.97 -11.01
C PHE A 184 22.78 4.44 -11.08
N PHE A 185 22.04 3.80 -12.00
CA PHE A 185 22.08 2.34 -12.16
C PHE A 185 23.45 1.85 -12.63
N ALA A 186 24.14 2.62 -13.48
CA ALA A 186 25.51 2.35 -13.89
C ALA A 186 26.48 2.33 -12.71
N VAL A 187 26.42 3.34 -11.83
CA VAL A 187 27.25 3.38 -10.61
C VAL A 187 26.86 2.25 -9.66
N LEU A 188 25.57 1.99 -9.46
CA LEU A 188 25.09 0.91 -8.61
C LEU A 188 25.60 -0.45 -9.08
N ALA A 189 25.53 -0.73 -10.39
CA ALA A 189 26.05 -1.97 -10.97
C ALA A 189 27.56 -2.12 -10.71
N ARG A 190 28.35 -1.05 -10.89
CA ARG A 190 29.79 -1.06 -10.54
C ARG A 190 30.03 -1.35 -9.06
N GLU A 191 29.30 -0.69 -8.17
CA GLU A 191 29.46 -0.88 -6.73
C GLU A 191 29.13 -2.32 -6.30
N LEU A 192 28.10 -2.92 -6.91
CA LEU A 192 27.76 -4.33 -6.69
C LEU A 192 28.86 -5.26 -7.23
N ALA A 193 29.37 -5.01 -8.43
CA ALA A 193 30.45 -5.78 -9.03
C ALA A 193 31.73 -5.74 -8.18
N ARG A 194 32.13 -4.57 -7.67
CA ARG A 194 33.27 -4.43 -6.75
C ARG A 194 33.08 -5.20 -5.43
N ARG A 195 31.83 -5.45 -5.04
CA ARG A 195 31.47 -6.27 -3.88
C ARG A 195 31.35 -7.76 -4.23
N GLY A 196 31.78 -8.17 -5.43
CA GLY A 196 31.74 -9.56 -5.87
C GLY A 196 30.33 -10.09 -6.18
N LEU A 197 29.37 -9.19 -6.44
CA LEU A 197 28.02 -9.53 -6.86
C LEU A 197 27.88 -9.35 -8.38
N VAL A 198 26.92 -10.05 -8.97
CA VAL A 198 26.62 -10.05 -10.40
C VAL A 198 25.31 -9.27 -10.60
N PRO A 199 25.38 -7.99 -11.01
CA PRO A 199 24.20 -7.21 -11.32
C PRO A 199 23.55 -7.67 -12.64
N VAL A 200 22.23 -7.70 -12.67
CA VAL A 200 21.43 -7.95 -13.88
C VAL A 200 20.40 -6.84 -14.02
N LEU A 201 20.42 -6.10 -15.13
CA LEU A 201 19.43 -5.07 -15.42
C LEU A 201 18.14 -5.72 -15.93
N LEU A 202 17.03 -5.34 -15.32
CA LEU A 202 15.69 -5.84 -15.59
C LEU A 202 14.76 -4.66 -15.85
N GLY A 203 13.81 -4.85 -16.75
CA GLY A 203 12.87 -3.80 -17.14
C GLY A 203 11.91 -4.30 -18.21
N GLY A 204 10.80 -3.59 -18.38
CA GLY A 204 9.88 -3.86 -19.47
C GLY A 204 10.41 -3.35 -20.81
N PRO A 205 9.59 -3.42 -21.88
CA PRO A 205 9.92 -2.85 -23.18
C PRO A 205 10.26 -1.35 -23.12
N GLU A 206 9.61 -0.60 -22.23
CA GLU A 206 9.84 0.85 -22.04
C GLU A 206 11.20 1.17 -21.40
N GLU A 207 11.89 0.18 -20.82
CA GLU A 207 13.19 0.36 -20.17
C GLU A 207 14.40 -0.10 -21.01
N VAL A 208 14.21 -0.47 -22.28
CA VAL A 208 15.29 -0.94 -23.15
C VAL A 208 16.40 0.12 -23.30
N ASP A 209 16.03 1.37 -23.61
CA ASP A 209 16.99 2.46 -23.77
C ASP A 209 17.69 2.81 -22.46
N LEU A 210 16.92 2.85 -21.37
CA LEU A 210 17.44 3.12 -20.03
C LEU A 210 18.46 2.05 -19.59
N GLY A 211 18.16 0.77 -19.85
CA GLY A 211 19.05 -0.35 -19.55
C GLY A 211 20.29 -0.35 -20.42
N THR A 212 20.15 -0.05 -21.71
CA THR A 212 21.28 0.04 -22.66
C THR A 212 22.24 1.15 -22.25
N GLU A 213 21.72 2.33 -21.92
CA GLU A 213 22.55 3.45 -21.49
C GLU A 213 23.20 3.19 -20.12
N ALA A 214 22.46 2.62 -19.17
CA ALA A 214 23.03 2.23 -17.88
C ALA A 214 24.16 1.18 -18.03
N ALA A 215 23.99 0.19 -18.91
CA ALA A 215 25.02 -0.83 -19.18
C ALA A 215 26.27 -0.21 -19.83
N ARG A 216 26.09 0.69 -20.80
CA ARG A 216 27.18 1.43 -21.45
C ARG A 216 27.97 2.27 -20.44
N LEU A 217 27.28 3.03 -19.59
CA LEU A 217 27.89 3.88 -18.57
C LEU A 217 28.54 3.10 -17.42
N ALA A 218 28.11 1.85 -17.18
CA ALA A 218 28.63 1.04 -16.08
C ALA A 218 30.12 0.73 -16.30
N GLY A 219 30.55 0.43 -17.52
CA GLY A 219 31.95 0.10 -17.82
C GLY A 219 32.45 -1.19 -17.13
N VAL A 220 31.52 -2.05 -16.71
CA VAL A 220 31.76 -3.39 -16.14
C VAL A 220 30.81 -4.39 -16.79
N PRO A 221 31.12 -5.70 -16.80
CA PRO A 221 30.19 -6.71 -17.29
C PRO A 221 28.86 -6.65 -16.53
N VAL A 222 27.77 -6.38 -17.25
CA VAL A 222 26.40 -6.36 -16.71
C VAL A 222 25.45 -6.95 -17.75
N SER A 223 24.66 -7.94 -17.35
CA SER A 223 23.64 -8.50 -18.23
C SER A 223 22.44 -7.55 -18.30
N ASN A 224 22.11 -7.09 -19.50
CA ASN A 224 20.91 -6.29 -19.74
C ASN A 224 19.80 -7.18 -20.31
N LEU A 225 18.73 -7.38 -19.53
CA LEU A 225 17.54 -8.14 -19.91
C LEU A 225 16.29 -7.25 -20.02
N CYS A 226 16.43 -5.93 -20.05
CA CYS A 226 15.31 -5.02 -20.28
C CYS A 226 14.60 -5.36 -21.60
N GLY A 227 13.27 -5.47 -21.55
CA GLY A 227 12.43 -5.82 -22.69
C GLY A 227 12.52 -7.29 -23.15
N ARG A 228 13.27 -8.15 -22.43
CA ARG A 228 13.50 -9.55 -22.85
C ARG A 228 12.70 -10.59 -22.07
N LEU A 229 12.05 -10.20 -20.97
CA LEU A 229 11.32 -11.12 -20.10
C LEU A 229 9.85 -10.69 -19.97
N GLY A 230 8.94 -11.62 -20.21
CA GLY A 230 7.56 -11.52 -19.75
C GLY A 230 7.44 -11.71 -18.24
N LEU A 231 6.25 -11.45 -17.67
CA LEU A 231 6.02 -11.52 -16.22
C LEU A 231 6.29 -12.91 -15.63
N LYS A 232 5.86 -13.96 -16.33
CA LYS A 232 6.11 -15.36 -15.93
C LYS A 232 7.61 -15.66 -15.90
N GLU A 233 8.34 -15.24 -16.93
CA GLU A 233 9.78 -15.46 -17.04
C GLU A 233 10.55 -14.66 -15.98
N LEU A 234 10.12 -13.43 -15.69
CA LEU A 234 10.66 -12.62 -14.60
C LEU A 234 10.45 -13.31 -13.24
N ALA A 235 9.25 -13.84 -12.97
CA ALA A 235 8.96 -14.57 -11.75
C ALA A 235 9.83 -15.84 -11.61
N MET A 236 10.02 -16.57 -12.70
CA MET A 236 10.88 -17.77 -12.74
C MET A 236 12.37 -17.43 -12.56
N MET A 237 12.86 -16.40 -13.26
CA MET A 237 14.23 -15.91 -13.14
C MET A 237 14.52 -15.43 -11.71
N GLY A 238 13.57 -14.71 -11.10
CA GLY A 238 13.64 -14.26 -9.71
C GLY A 238 13.81 -15.39 -8.69
N GLN A 239 13.43 -16.63 -9.01
CA GLN A 239 13.69 -17.79 -8.14
C GLN A 239 15.19 -18.10 -8.00
N ARG A 240 15.98 -17.75 -9.01
CA ARG A 240 17.43 -17.99 -9.06
C ARG A 240 18.27 -16.81 -8.58
N MET A 241 17.66 -15.64 -8.36
CA MET A 241 18.35 -14.43 -7.88
C MET A 241 18.26 -14.28 -6.35
N ASP A 242 19.21 -13.55 -5.75
CA ASP A 242 19.31 -13.38 -4.29
C ASP A 242 18.51 -12.19 -3.77
N LEU A 243 18.45 -11.14 -4.58
CA LEU A 243 17.81 -9.89 -4.22
C LEU A 243 17.32 -9.19 -5.48
N LEU A 244 16.13 -8.61 -5.40
CA LEU A 244 15.66 -7.58 -6.32
C LEU A 244 15.82 -6.21 -5.67
N VAL A 245 16.59 -5.33 -6.30
CA VAL A 245 16.59 -3.89 -6.01
C VAL A 245 15.68 -3.21 -7.02
N THR A 246 14.64 -2.52 -6.55
CA THR A 246 13.59 -2.01 -7.43
C THR A 246 12.92 -0.75 -6.86
N PRO A 247 12.47 0.20 -7.71
CA PRO A 247 11.47 1.20 -7.33
C PRO A 247 10.15 0.59 -6.83
N ASP A 248 9.20 1.44 -6.44
CA ASP A 248 7.81 1.00 -6.22
C ASP A 248 7.10 0.82 -7.56
N THR A 249 6.90 -0.43 -7.96
CA THR A 249 6.36 -0.83 -9.28
C THR A 249 5.71 -2.21 -9.22
N GLY A 250 4.86 -2.55 -10.19
CA GLY A 250 4.20 -3.86 -10.26
C GLY A 250 5.15 -5.07 -10.07
N PRO A 251 6.32 -5.11 -10.75
CA PRO A 251 7.32 -6.17 -10.56
C PRO A 251 7.85 -6.34 -9.14
N MET A 252 7.83 -5.29 -8.31
CA MET A 252 8.17 -5.39 -6.89
C MET A 252 7.16 -6.28 -6.15
N HIS A 253 5.87 -6.08 -6.39
CA HIS A 253 4.81 -6.89 -5.78
C HIS A 253 4.86 -8.33 -6.26
N LEU A 254 5.15 -8.55 -7.55
CA LEU A 254 5.37 -9.87 -8.11
C LEU A 254 6.52 -10.61 -7.42
N ALA A 255 7.66 -9.93 -7.25
CA ALA A 255 8.81 -10.48 -6.56
C ALA A 255 8.45 -10.84 -5.11
N ALA A 256 7.82 -9.92 -4.37
CA ALA A 256 7.39 -10.16 -3.00
C ALA A 256 6.43 -11.35 -2.87
N TRP A 257 5.42 -11.41 -3.73
CA TRP A 257 4.45 -12.50 -3.76
C TRP A 257 5.08 -13.86 -4.03
N THR A 258 6.05 -13.91 -4.95
CA THR A 258 6.71 -15.16 -5.34
C THR A 258 7.91 -15.51 -4.46
N GLY A 259 8.07 -14.83 -3.31
CA GLY A 259 9.15 -15.06 -2.34
C GLY A 259 10.53 -14.59 -2.79
N TRP A 260 10.63 -13.82 -3.88
CA TRP A 260 11.89 -13.19 -4.28
C TRP A 260 12.13 -11.98 -3.39
N ARG A 261 13.21 -12.03 -2.63
CA ARG A 261 13.56 -10.99 -1.67
C ARG A 261 13.72 -9.63 -2.33
N VAL A 262 13.13 -8.60 -1.71
CA VAL A 262 13.04 -7.24 -2.28
C VAL A 262 13.76 -6.24 -1.37
N LEU A 263 14.56 -5.37 -2.00
CA LEU A 263 14.96 -4.07 -1.50
C LEU A 263 14.27 -2.99 -2.34
N ASN A 264 13.22 -2.40 -1.81
CA ASN A 264 12.51 -1.30 -2.45
C ASN A 264 13.26 0.02 -2.23
N VAL A 265 13.67 0.68 -3.32
CA VAL A 265 14.24 2.02 -3.30
C VAL A 265 13.08 3.02 -3.41
N SER A 266 12.56 3.44 -2.25
CA SER A 266 11.33 4.24 -2.16
C SER A 266 11.62 5.73 -2.37
N VAL A 267 11.43 6.22 -3.60
CA VAL A 267 11.55 7.65 -3.95
C VAL A 267 10.40 8.12 -4.83
N GLY A 268 10.25 9.44 -4.94
CA GLY A 268 9.15 10.09 -5.65
C GLY A 268 7.85 10.15 -4.84
N PRO A 269 6.70 10.40 -5.51
CA PRO A 269 5.38 10.44 -4.89
C PRO A 269 4.87 9.03 -4.54
N VAL A 270 5.45 8.47 -3.48
CA VAL A 270 5.15 7.11 -2.99
C VAL A 270 5.09 7.11 -1.46
N SER A 271 4.19 6.28 -0.92
CA SER A 271 4.17 5.91 0.49
C SER A 271 4.43 4.40 0.62
N PRO A 272 5.59 3.98 1.14
CA PRO A 272 5.86 2.56 1.34
C PRO A 272 4.93 1.93 2.37
N HIS A 273 4.17 2.71 3.16
CA HIS A 273 3.12 2.20 4.05
C HIS A 273 1.90 1.69 3.27
N GLU A 274 1.61 2.25 2.10
CA GLU A 274 0.42 1.90 1.32
C GLU A 274 0.72 0.86 0.25
N THR A 275 1.84 1.02 -0.48
CA THR A 275 2.22 0.21 -1.65
C THR A 275 3.54 -0.53 -1.48
N GLY A 276 4.17 -0.53 -0.30
CA GLY A 276 5.40 -1.32 -0.11
C GLY A 276 5.19 -2.83 -0.33
N PRO A 277 6.25 -3.65 -0.31
CA PRO A 277 6.09 -5.10 -0.28
C PRO A 277 5.17 -5.51 0.87
N TYR A 278 4.19 -6.39 0.61
CA TYR A 278 3.16 -6.72 1.61
C TYR A 278 3.64 -7.77 2.62
N GLN A 279 4.21 -8.88 2.13
CA GLN A 279 4.73 -9.95 2.96
C GLN A 279 5.83 -9.46 3.91
N PRO A 280 6.04 -10.11 5.06
CA PRO A 280 7.14 -9.80 5.97
C PRO A 280 8.50 -10.20 5.37
N GLY A 281 9.59 -9.62 5.88
CA GLY A 281 10.96 -9.98 5.49
C GLY A 281 11.51 -9.29 4.24
N HIS A 282 10.81 -8.28 3.72
CA HIS A 282 11.29 -7.40 2.65
C HIS A 282 11.78 -6.08 3.22
N PHE A 283 12.52 -5.30 2.42
CA PHE A 283 13.23 -4.12 2.89
C PHE A 283 12.87 -2.90 2.06
N ILE A 284 12.85 -1.74 2.71
CA ILE A 284 12.66 -0.44 2.08
C ILE A 284 13.84 0.43 2.48
N LEU A 285 14.51 1.02 1.49
CA LEU A 285 15.56 1.99 1.69
C LEU A 285 15.14 3.31 1.04
N ARG A 286 15.15 4.38 1.84
CA ARG A 286 14.79 5.73 1.37
C ARG A 286 15.68 6.79 2.00
N PRO A 287 15.91 7.94 1.34
CA PRO A 287 16.57 9.05 2.00
C PRO A 287 15.75 9.57 3.18
N GLN A 288 16.43 9.93 4.27
CA GLN A 288 15.82 10.50 5.45
C GLN A 288 15.51 11.98 5.21
N LEU A 289 14.24 12.29 4.92
CA LEU A 289 13.78 13.62 4.55
C LEU A 289 12.47 13.99 5.24
N SER A 290 12.28 15.30 5.47
CA SER A 290 10.99 15.83 5.90
C SER A 290 9.93 15.73 4.80
N CYS A 291 10.30 15.70 3.52
CA CYS A 291 9.38 15.45 2.41
C CYS A 291 9.42 13.96 2.03
N ARG A 292 8.53 13.16 2.62
CA ARG A 292 8.34 11.72 2.39
C ARG A 292 6.86 11.34 2.46
N ASN A 293 6.47 10.22 1.87
CA ASN A 293 5.07 9.74 1.80
C ASN A 293 4.13 10.77 1.15
N CYS A 294 4.57 11.44 0.08
CA CYS A 294 3.72 12.39 -0.64
C CYS A 294 2.89 11.67 -1.71
N TRP A 295 1.65 12.11 -1.90
CA TRP A 295 0.81 11.66 -3.01
C TRP A 295 1.26 12.22 -4.37
N SER A 296 1.75 13.47 -4.35
CA SER A 296 2.31 14.17 -5.50
C SER A 296 3.49 15.02 -5.06
N CYS A 297 4.46 15.23 -5.96
CA CYS A 297 5.62 16.07 -5.70
C CYS A 297 5.36 17.49 -6.23
N PHE A 298 5.44 18.50 -5.34
CA PHE A 298 5.28 19.92 -5.71
C PHE A 298 6.62 20.69 -5.64
N ARG A 299 7.74 19.97 -5.65
CA ARG A 299 9.09 20.55 -5.64
C ARG A 299 9.59 20.65 -7.08
N GLU A 300 10.35 21.69 -7.38
CA GLU A 300 10.98 21.88 -8.69
C GLU A 300 11.87 20.69 -9.09
N SER A 301 12.53 20.08 -8.11
CA SER A 301 13.27 18.82 -8.28
C SER A 301 12.77 17.74 -7.33
N VAL A 302 12.93 16.48 -7.74
CA VAL A 302 12.55 15.32 -6.93
C VAL A 302 13.65 15.04 -5.91
N VAL A 303 13.71 15.86 -4.85
CA VAL A 303 14.79 15.88 -3.85
C VAL A 303 15.12 14.49 -3.29
N CYS A 304 14.12 13.64 -3.06
CA CYS A 304 14.33 12.28 -2.58
C CYS A 304 15.04 11.40 -3.62
N ARG A 305 14.71 11.50 -4.90
CA ARG A 305 15.43 10.79 -5.95
C ARG A 305 16.85 11.32 -6.09
N ASP A 306 17.03 12.64 -6.05
CA ASP A 306 18.32 13.29 -6.28
C ASP A 306 19.31 13.05 -5.12
N ARG A 307 18.81 12.72 -3.93
CA ARG A 307 19.63 12.33 -2.76
C ARG A 307 19.93 10.83 -2.68
N LEU A 308 19.54 10.03 -3.68
CA LEU A 308 19.94 8.63 -3.73
C LEU A 308 21.46 8.51 -3.91
N ASP A 309 22.06 7.60 -3.15
CA ASP A 309 23.47 7.29 -3.20
C ASP A 309 23.63 5.81 -3.60
N PRO A 310 24.12 5.52 -4.83
CA PRO A 310 24.27 4.15 -5.31
C PRO A 310 25.23 3.32 -4.44
N ALA A 311 26.21 3.93 -3.77
CA ALA A 311 27.13 3.21 -2.88
C ALA A 311 26.43 2.74 -1.59
N ARG A 312 25.50 3.55 -1.05
CA ARG A 312 24.68 3.15 0.11
C ARG A 312 23.65 2.10 -0.26
N VAL A 313 23.02 2.23 -1.42
CA VAL A 313 22.12 1.18 -1.95
C VAL A 313 22.89 -0.12 -2.16
N ALA A 314 24.09 -0.07 -2.76
CA ALA A 314 24.95 -1.25 -2.95
C ALA A 314 25.41 -1.88 -1.63
N TYR A 315 25.71 -1.06 -0.61
CA TYR A 315 26.05 -1.55 0.73
C TYR A 315 24.93 -2.40 1.31
N VAL A 316 23.70 -1.87 1.34
CA VAL A 316 22.53 -2.59 1.87
C VAL A 316 22.24 -3.82 1.02
N ALA A 317 22.19 -3.66 -0.30
CA ALA A 317 21.93 -4.75 -1.24
C ALA A 317 22.94 -5.90 -1.07
N ALA A 318 24.22 -5.60 -0.86
CA ALA A 318 25.23 -6.62 -0.66
C ALA A 318 25.08 -7.38 0.65
N ARG A 319 24.67 -6.72 1.75
CA ARG A 319 24.36 -7.40 3.01
C ARG A 319 23.16 -8.33 2.85
N LEU A 320 22.08 -7.84 2.26
CA LEU A 320 20.86 -8.62 2.05
C LEU A 320 21.08 -9.81 1.11
N ALA A 321 21.79 -9.61 -0.01
CA ALA A 321 22.09 -10.68 -0.96
C ALA A 321 22.96 -11.80 -0.37
N ARG A 322 23.76 -11.50 0.67
CA ARG A 322 24.59 -12.48 1.38
C ARG A 322 23.92 -13.11 2.60
N GLY A 323 22.67 -12.73 2.90
CA GLY A 323 21.99 -13.16 4.12
C GLY A 323 22.57 -12.55 5.41
N GLU A 324 23.28 -11.42 5.32
CA GLU A 324 23.92 -10.74 6.46
C GLU A 324 22.96 -9.74 7.15
N ASP A 325 21.67 -10.06 7.23
CA ASP A 325 20.60 -9.21 7.77
C ASP A 325 20.91 -8.63 9.14
N ALA A 326 21.43 -9.47 10.04
CA ALA A 326 21.76 -9.10 11.40
C ALA A 326 22.79 -7.96 11.46
N ARG A 327 23.64 -7.81 10.43
CA ARG A 327 24.61 -6.71 10.34
C ARG A 327 24.00 -5.38 9.91
N LEU A 328 22.74 -5.38 9.47
CA LEU A 328 21.99 -4.15 9.15
C LEU A 328 21.23 -3.63 10.36
N ALA A 329 20.95 -4.47 11.37
CA ALA A 329 20.36 -4.03 12.62
C ALA A 329 21.32 -3.08 13.35
N GLY A 330 20.87 -1.85 13.65
CA GLY A 330 21.70 -0.84 14.27
C GLY A 330 22.71 -0.17 13.33
N ALA A 331 22.79 -0.59 12.06
CA ALA A 331 23.75 -0.03 11.12
C ALA A 331 23.40 1.41 10.76
N ASN A 332 24.36 2.32 10.94
CA ASN A 332 24.25 3.69 10.46
C ASN A 332 24.44 3.73 8.95
N ILE A 333 23.42 4.18 8.23
CA ILE A 333 23.45 4.43 6.79
C ILE A 333 23.23 5.93 6.60
N PRO A 334 24.30 6.75 6.54
CA PRO A 334 24.17 8.20 6.62
C PRO A 334 23.22 8.77 5.57
N GLY A 335 22.21 9.53 6.03
CA GLY A 335 21.21 10.15 5.16
C GLY A 335 20.09 9.23 4.69
N PHE A 336 20.04 7.97 5.17
CA PHE A 336 19.03 6.98 4.79
C PHE A 336 18.32 6.37 5.99
N GLU A 337 17.09 5.99 5.74
CA GLU A 337 16.26 5.18 6.61
C GLU A 337 16.08 3.80 5.96
N LEU A 338 16.47 2.76 6.68
CA LEU A 338 16.25 1.36 6.29
C LEU A 338 15.12 0.78 7.15
N LEU A 339 14.09 0.29 6.47
CA LEU A 339 12.91 -0.31 7.09
C LEU A 339 12.79 -1.77 6.65
N ARG A 340 12.19 -2.59 7.51
CA ARG A 340 11.82 -3.99 7.23
C ARG A 340 10.30 -4.14 7.29
N THR A 341 9.73 -4.94 6.40
CA THR A 341 8.32 -5.33 6.49
C THR A 341 8.15 -6.42 7.55
N ALA A 342 7.19 -6.24 8.44
CA ALA A 342 6.82 -7.19 9.48
C ALA A 342 5.29 -7.26 9.60
N MET A 343 4.77 -8.25 10.31
CA MET A 343 3.35 -8.31 10.71
C MET A 343 3.26 -8.04 12.20
N ASP A 344 2.34 -7.18 12.62
CA ASP A 344 2.03 -6.99 14.04
C ASP A 344 1.18 -8.13 14.61
N ALA A 345 0.85 -8.02 15.90
CA ALA A 345 0.00 -9.00 16.60
C ALA A 345 -1.43 -9.14 16.02
N TYR A 346 -1.86 -8.21 15.16
CA TYR A 346 -3.15 -8.25 14.47
C TYR A 346 -3.03 -8.78 13.04
N GLY A 347 -1.85 -9.25 12.63
CA GLY A 347 -1.57 -9.72 11.27
C GLY A 347 -1.53 -8.60 10.24
N LEU A 348 -1.47 -7.34 10.66
CA LEU A 348 -1.37 -6.19 9.78
C LEU A 348 0.09 -5.80 9.58
N ARG A 349 0.42 -5.33 8.38
CA ARG A 349 1.79 -5.04 8.00
C ARG A 349 2.28 -3.77 8.67
N ARG A 350 3.53 -3.84 9.14
CA ARG A 350 4.28 -2.75 9.73
C ARG A 350 5.60 -2.54 9.00
N LEU A 351 6.12 -1.33 9.11
CA LEU A 351 7.48 -1.00 8.71
C LEU A 351 8.31 -0.78 9.96
N GLU A 352 9.26 -1.67 10.21
CA GLU A 352 10.16 -1.62 11.36
C GLU A 352 11.47 -0.94 10.96
N PRO A 353 11.88 0.14 11.64
CA PRO A 353 13.18 0.74 11.38
C PRO A 353 14.31 -0.17 11.86
N LEU A 354 15.27 -0.45 10.97
CA LEU A 354 16.48 -1.23 11.28
C LEU A 354 17.70 -0.35 11.57
N SER A 355 17.73 0.85 11.01
CA SER A 355 18.78 1.84 11.25
C SER A 355 18.33 2.83 12.34
N PRO A 356 19.20 3.17 13.30
CA PRO A 356 18.86 4.15 14.33
C PRO A 356 18.69 5.53 13.71
N THR A 357 17.61 6.23 14.03
CA THR A 357 17.50 7.67 13.77
C THR A 357 18.45 8.40 14.72
N VAL A 358 19.55 8.94 14.19
CA VAL A 358 20.51 9.72 14.99
C VAL A 358 19.82 10.99 15.51
N GLY A 359 19.78 11.17 16.83
CA GLY A 359 19.62 12.48 17.49
C GLY A 359 18.22 13.10 17.56
N ALA A 360 17.14 12.37 17.26
CA ALA A 360 15.78 12.88 17.48
C ALA A 360 15.00 11.88 18.33
N GLY A 361 14.22 12.38 19.29
CA GLY A 361 13.17 11.59 19.94
C GLY A 361 12.20 10.97 18.92
N PRO A 362 11.17 10.22 19.37
CA PRO A 362 10.28 9.50 18.47
C PRO A 362 9.75 10.42 17.37
N ASP A 363 9.87 10.00 16.11
CA ASP A 363 9.54 10.85 14.96
C ASP A 363 8.08 11.35 15.06
N ALA A 364 7.91 12.67 15.15
CA ALA A 364 6.60 13.30 15.30
C ALA A 364 5.60 12.86 14.22
N ARG A 365 6.06 12.65 12.98
CA ARG A 365 5.20 12.20 11.88
C ARG A 365 4.74 10.77 12.10
N GLU A 366 5.64 9.90 12.57
CA GLU A 366 5.30 8.51 12.83
C GLU A 366 4.35 8.39 14.02
N LEU A 367 4.56 9.15 15.10
CA LEU A 367 3.62 9.16 16.23
C LEU A 367 2.21 9.60 15.84
N VAL A 368 2.08 10.62 14.97
CA VAL A 368 0.75 11.02 14.44
C VAL A 368 0.16 9.93 13.54
N GLY A 369 0.99 9.25 12.75
CA GLY A 369 0.54 8.11 11.93
C GLY A 369 0.05 6.94 12.78
N GLU A 370 0.77 6.62 13.86
CA GLU A 370 0.37 5.57 14.81
C GLU A 370 -0.90 5.92 15.56
N PHE A 371 -1.05 7.18 15.98
CA PHE A 371 -2.29 7.66 16.56
C PHE A 371 -3.48 7.43 15.61
N TRP A 372 -3.37 7.84 14.35
CA TRP A 372 -4.48 7.67 13.41
C TRP A 372 -4.75 6.22 13.05
N ARG A 373 -3.72 5.39 12.92
CA ARG A 373 -3.90 3.94 12.77
C ARG A 373 -4.70 3.39 13.94
N ALA A 374 -4.25 3.66 15.16
CA ALA A 374 -4.89 3.18 16.38
C ALA A 374 -6.33 3.70 16.53
N ALA A 375 -6.58 4.97 16.21
CA ALA A 375 -7.90 5.57 16.29
C ALA A 375 -8.88 4.92 15.30
N PHE A 376 -8.53 4.85 14.01
CA PHE A 376 -9.41 4.25 13.00
C PHE A 376 -9.59 2.74 13.18
N GLY A 377 -8.54 2.02 13.56
CA GLY A 377 -8.68 0.60 13.90
C GLY A 377 -9.60 0.37 15.10
N HIS A 378 -9.61 1.26 16.09
CA HIS A 378 -10.57 1.19 17.19
C HIS A 378 -12.00 1.54 16.73
N PHE A 379 -12.15 2.60 15.91
CA PHE A 379 -13.46 3.02 15.40
C PHE A 379 -14.14 1.93 14.57
N PHE A 380 -13.36 1.12 13.87
CA PHE A 380 -13.85 0.03 13.02
C PHE A 380 -13.65 -1.36 13.63
N GLY A 381 -13.44 -1.44 14.95
CA GLY A 381 -13.54 -2.69 15.71
C GLY A 381 -12.37 -3.68 15.57
N LEU A 382 -11.17 -3.23 15.17
CA LEU A 382 -9.97 -4.08 15.17
C LEU A 382 -9.37 -4.29 16.56
N TRP A 383 -9.54 -3.31 17.46
CA TRP A 383 -8.99 -3.36 18.81
C TRP A 383 -9.69 -2.38 19.76
N GLU A 384 -9.41 -2.56 21.05
CA GLU A 384 -9.95 -1.76 22.13
C GLU A 384 -9.32 -0.36 22.23
N ALA A 385 -9.96 0.51 23.03
CA ALA A 385 -9.59 1.91 23.20
C ALA A 385 -8.21 2.13 23.86
N ASP A 386 -7.60 1.11 24.45
CA ASP A 386 -6.28 1.22 25.09
C ASP A 386 -5.17 1.51 24.07
N LEU A 387 -5.28 0.97 22.85
CA LEU A 387 -4.29 1.22 21.80
C LEU A 387 -4.26 2.71 21.37
N PRO A 388 -5.39 3.35 20.99
CA PRO A 388 -5.38 4.77 20.65
C PRO A 388 -5.07 5.68 21.84
N ARG A 389 -5.45 5.32 23.08
CA ARG A 389 -5.04 6.07 24.29
C ARG A 389 -3.53 6.02 24.49
N GLY A 390 -2.92 4.84 24.35
CA GLY A 390 -1.47 4.67 24.42
C GLY A 390 -0.75 5.48 23.35
N ALA A 391 -1.27 5.51 22.11
CA ALA A 391 -0.70 6.30 21.02
C ALA A 391 -0.82 7.82 21.28
N ALA A 392 -1.94 8.29 21.83
CA ALA A 392 -2.12 9.69 22.23
C ALA A 392 -1.16 10.07 23.37
N ALA A 393 -1.01 9.22 24.39
CA ALA A 393 -0.06 9.42 25.48
C ALA A 393 1.40 9.46 25.00
N ALA A 394 1.78 8.57 24.06
CA ALA A 394 3.10 8.59 23.44
C ALA A 394 3.36 9.91 22.69
N LEU A 395 2.33 10.46 22.04
CA LEU A 395 2.41 11.76 21.38
C LEU A 395 2.51 12.92 22.38
N ALA A 396 1.77 12.86 23.50
CA ALA A 396 1.84 13.84 24.58
C ALA A 396 3.24 13.88 25.24
N GLY A 397 3.81 12.70 25.51
CA GLY A 397 5.14 12.57 26.10
C GLY A 397 6.28 12.93 25.12
N GLY A 398 6.19 12.50 23.86
CA GLY A 398 7.23 12.73 22.86
C GLY A 398 7.20 14.13 22.24
N HIS A 399 6.01 14.69 22.01
CA HIS A 399 5.80 16.00 21.35
C HIS A 399 4.62 16.77 21.95
N PRO A 400 4.74 17.28 23.19
CA PRO A 400 3.63 17.92 23.90
C PRO A 400 3.04 19.14 23.16
N ALA A 401 3.86 19.92 22.45
CA ALA A 401 3.39 21.04 21.64
C ALA A 401 2.52 20.58 20.46
N LEU A 402 2.89 19.47 19.81
CA LEU A 402 2.13 18.87 18.72
C LEU A 402 0.82 18.27 19.24
N HIS A 403 0.85 17.56 20.38
CA HIS A 403 -0.34 17.06 21.05
C HIS A 403 -1.37 18.17 21.31
N ARG A 404 -0.93 19.30 21.91
CA ARG A 404 -1.80 20.48 22.11
C ARG A 404 -2.30 21.09 20.80
N ALA A 405 -1.45 21.11 19.76
CA ALA A 405 -1.86 21.63 18.45
C ALA A 405 -2.94 20.76 17.79
N LEU A 406 -2.86 19.44 17.93
CA LEU A 406 -3.88 18.51 17.43
C LEU A 406 -5.19 18.66 18.19
N SER A 407 -5.14 18.73 19.52
CA SER A 407 -6.34 18.99 20.35
C SER A 407 -7.06 20.27 19.91
N ARG A 408 -6.34 21.40 19.74
CA ARG A 408 -6.92 22.64 19.17
C ARG A 408 -7.43 22.45 17.74
N GLY A 409 -6.75 21.64 16.93
CA GLY A 409 -7.16 21.31 15.58
C GLY A 409 -8.50 20.56 15.53
N LEU A 410 -8.73 19.61 16.44
CA LEU A 410 -9.99 18.89 16.59
C LEU A 410 -11.14 19.82 16.99
N ALA A 411 -10.89 20.75 17.93
CA ALA A 411 -11.89 21.77 18.28
C ALA A 411 -12.27 22.65 17.08
N ARG A 412 -11.29 23.05 16.26
CA ARG A 412 -11.55 23.81 15.02
C ARG A 412 -12.33 22.98 13.99
N LEU A 413 -12.03 21.69 13.87
CA LEU A 413 -12.78 20.76 13.01
C LEU A 413 -14.24 20.66 13.45
N GLY A 414 -14.50 20.55 14.75
CA GLY A 414 -15.86 20.56 15.29
C GLY A 414 -16.63 21.83 14.98
N GLY A 415 -15.98 22.99 15.15
CA GLY A 415 -16.58 24.27 14.78
C GLY A 415 -16.92 24.38 13.29
N ALA A 416 -16.07 23.83 12.41
CA ALA A 416 -16.32 23.78 10.97
C ALA A 416 -17.46 22.82 10.61
N LEU A 417 -17.40 21.59 11.10
CA LEU A 417 -18.44 20.57 10.88
C LEU A 417 -19.81 21.08 11.37
N GLY A 418 -19.87 21.69 12.55
CA GLY A 418 -21.11 22.25 13.09
C GLY A 418 -21.70 23.37 12.23
N ARG A 419 -20.87 24.14 11.50
CA ARG A 419 -21.36 25.13 10.52
C ARG A 419 -21.96 24.46 9.30
N GLU A 420 -21.30 23.45 8.74
CA GLU A 420 -21.79 22.70 7.57
C GLU A 420 -23.13 22.02 7.89
N VAL A 421 -23.21 21.34 9.05
CA VAL A 421 -24.44 20.71 9.53
C VAL A 421 -25.59 21.70 9.67
N ARG A 422 -25.36 22.89 10.25
CA ARG A 422 -26.39 23.93 10.39
C ARG A 422 -26.84 24.53 9.06
N ARG A 423 -25.94 24.63 8.08
CA ARG A 423 -26.24 25.14 6.74
C ARG A 423 -26.94 24.09 5.86
N GLY A 424 -26.91 22.82 6.25
CA GLY A 424 -27.37 21.73 5.41
C GLY A 424 -26.46 21.51 4.18
N SER A 425 -25.22 21.99 4.21
CA SER A 425 -24.27 21.84 3.11
C SER A 425 -23.53 20.51 3.18
N ILE A 426 -23.15 20.02 2.01
CA ILE A 426 -22.22 18.90 1.85
C ILE A 426 -20.83 19.50 1.65
N PRO A 427 -19.84 19.19 2.50
CA PRO A 427 -18.48 19.67 2.32
C PRO A 427 -17.91 19.27 0.95
N ASP A 428 -17.15 20.15 0.31
CA ASP A 428 -16.39 19.84 -0.91
C ASP A 428 -14.95 19.40 -0.58
N ALA A 429 -14.16 19.08 -1.62
CA ALA A 429 -12.77 18.63 -1.47
C ALA A 429 -11.82 19.65 -0.81
N SER A 430 -12.23 20.93 -0.67
CA SER A 430 -11.44 21.95 0.01
C SER A 430 -11.56 21.86 1.54
N PHE A 431 -12.60 21.20 2.05
CA PHE A 431 -12.89 21.12 3.49
C PHE A 431 -11.74 20.48 4.26
N ALA A 432 -11.33 19.26 3.91
CA ALA A 432 -10.23 18.59 4.60
C ALA A 432 -8.88 19.31 4.37
N ALA A 433 -8.68 19.90 3.20
CA ALA A 433 -7.45 20.61 2.84
C ALA A 433 -7.18 21.84 3.74
N ALA A 434 -8.24 22.47 4.27
CA ALA A 434 -8.16 23.62 5.17
C ALA A 434 -7.54 23.31 6.55
N PHE A 435 -7.39 22.03 6.90
CA PHE A 435 -6.83 21.62 8.18
C PHE A 435 -5.33 21.27 8.10
N ALA A 436 -4.66 21.35 9.26
CA ALA A 436 -3.27 20.93 9.39
C ALA A 436 -3.13 19.43 9.06
N PRO A 437 -1.99 18.97 8.48
CA PRO A 437 -1.84 17.59 8.03
C PRO A 437 -2.17 16.51 9.07
N GLY A 438 -1.91 16.77 10.35
CA GLY A 438 -2.23 15.84 11.43
C GLY A 438 -3.72 15.75 11.79
N ILE A 439 -4.59 16.61 11.26
CA ILE A 439 -6.07 16.56 11.44
C ILE A 439 -6.77 16.00 10.20
N ARG A 440 -6.10 16.06 9.04
CA ARG A 440 -6.66 15.64 7.75
C ARG A 440 -7.18 14.19 7.70
N PRO A 441 -6.61 13.20 8.41
CA PRO A 441 -7.17 11.85 8.39
C PRO A 441 -8.61 11.79 8.88
N LEU A 442 -8.94 12.47 9.99
CA LEU A 442 -10.33 12.57 10.43
C LEU A 442 -11.13 13.50 9.53
N ALA A 443 -10.63 14.71 9.24
CA ALA A 443 -11.38 15.68 8.44
C ALA A 443 -11.78 15.12 7.07
N GLY A 444 -10.88 14.43 6.38
CA GLY A 444 -11.13 13.76 5.09
C GLY A 444 -12.12 12.62 5.20
N TYR A 445 -12.06 11.82 6.27
CA TYR A 445 -13.06 10.78 6.50
C TYR A 445 -14.47 11.35 6.72
N LEU A 446 -14.60 12.38 7.56
CA LEU A 446 -15.88 13.06 7.81
C LEU A 446 -16.44 13.70 6.53
N GLU A 447 -15.57 14.36 5.76
CA GLU A 447 -15.90 14.92 4.45
C GLU A 447 -16.48 13.84 3.53
N ARG A 448 -15.75 12.72 3.35
CA ARG A 448 -16.18 11.62 2.50
C ARG A 448 -17.46 10.96 2.99
N LEU A 449 -17.63 10.79 4.30
CA LEU A 449 -18.83 10.21 4.88
C LEU A 449 -20.07 11.05 4.55
N LEU A 450 -19.99 12.38 4.68
CA LEU A 450 -21.09 13.28 4.35
C LEU A 450 -21.36 13.30 2.85
N GLN A 451 -20.33 13.36 2.01
CA GLN A 451 -20.48 13.31 0.55
C GLN A 451 -21.08 11.98 0.07
N ASN A 452 -20.74 10.86 0.73
CA ASN A 452 -21.25 9.54 0.39
C ASN A 452 -22.70 9.28 0.84
N SER A 453 -23.26 10.12 1.71
CA SER A 453 -24.58 9.93 2.32
C SER A 453 -25.53 11.10 2.05
N ASP A 454 -25.15 12.01 1.15
CA ASP A 454 -25.82 13.29 0.93
C ASP A 454 -26.08 14.08 2.23
N SER A 455 -25.18 13.96 3.20
CA SER A 455 -25.29 14.61 4.52
C SER A 455 -26.61 14.27 5.23
N ASP A 456 -27.05 13.01 5.16
CA ASP A 456 -28.22 12.54 5.88
C ASP A 456 -28.09 12.73 7.42
N ARG A 457 -29.16 12.49 8.18
CA ARG A 457 -29.12 12.66 9.64
C ARG A 457 -28.13 11.69 10.32
N THR A 458 -28.05 10.46 9.83
CA THR A 458 -27.27 9.37 10.42
C THR A 458 -25.77 9.63 10.30
N SER A 459 -25.30 10.01 9.12
CA SER A 459 -23.92 10.37 8.82
C SER A 459 -23.46 11.60 9.61
N ARG A 460 -24.32 12.62 9.75
CA ARG A 460 -24.02 13.80 10.58
C ARG A 460 -23.83 13.43 12.04
N LEU A 461 -24.69 12.57 12.59
CA LEU A 461 -24.52 12.06 13.95
C LEU A 461 -23.23 11.25 14.08
N ALA A 462 -22.95 10.35 13.13
CA ALA A 462 -21.71 9.58 13.11
C ALA A 462 -20.47 10.47 13.08
N CYS A 463 -20.49 11.57 12.31
CA CYS A 463 -19.39 12.54 12.27
C CYS A 463 -19.16 13.20 13.63
N LEU A 464 -20.23 13.61 14.31
CA LEU A 464 -20.15 14.21 15.64
C LEU A 464 -19.61 13.19 16.68
N THR A 465 -20.10 11.96 16.64
CA THR A 465 -19.63 10.88 17.52
C THR A 465 -18.16 10.56 17.30
N LEU A 466 -17.69 10.45 16.05
CA LEU A 466 -16.28 10.20 15.75
C LEU A 466 -15.39 11.34 16.21
N LEU A 467 -15.84 12.59 16.03
CA LEU A 467 -15.13 13.76 16.52
C LEU A 467 -15.02 13.76 18.05
N GLU A 468 -16.12 13.51 18.76
CA GLU A 468 -16.16 13.43 20.22
C GLU A 468 -15.25 12.33 20.74
N ARG A 469 -15.35 11.11 20.18
CA ARG A 469 -14.47 9.99 20.52
C ARG A 469 -13.00 10.34 20.31
N THR A 470 -12.67 11.00 19.19
CA THR A 470 -11.30 11.42 18.91
C THR A 470 -10.82 12.47 19.89
N ALA A 471 -11.64 13.48 20.20
CA ALA A 471 -11.30 14.53 21.16
C ALA A 471 -11.09 13.97 22.58
N GLY A 472 -11.89 12.97 22.97
CA GLY A 472 -11.74 12.27 24.24
C GLY A 472 -10.39 11.56 24.41
N LEU A 473 -9.73 11.15 23.33
CA LEU A 473 -8.39 10.56 23.37
C LEU A 473 -7.29 11.57 23.73
N PHE A 474 -7.58 12.88 23.64
CA PHE A 474 -6.66 13.96 23.99
C PHE A 474 -6.99 14.63 25.35
N ALA A 475 -8.01 14.16 26.06
CA ALA A 475 -8.54 14.77 27.28
C ALA A 475 -7.84 14.31 28.57
N GLY A 476 -6.80 13.47 28.47
CA GLY A 476 -6.03 12.91 29.59
C GLY A 476 -4.72 13.63 29.86
#